data_AF-A0A5C8QMK6-F1
#
_entry.id   AF-A0A5C8QMK6-F1
#
_cell.length_a   1.000
_cell.length_b   1.000
_cell.length_c   1.000
_cell.angle_alpha   90.00
_cell.angle_beta   90.00
_cell.angle_gamma   90.00
#
_symmetry.space_group_name_H-M   'P 1'
#
loop_
_entity.id
_entity.type
_entity.pdbx_description
1 polymer ?
#
loop_
_entity_poly.entity_id
_entity_poly.type
_entity_poly.pdbx_seq_one_letter_code
_entity_poly.pdbx_strand_id
1 'polypeptide(L)'
;MLSSIRRIAGASAVAAALLFALPTSANAVENSDIARPAAVAQSAEAAVAADATPAPRFKTGDAGNLSDLPTVKADERAVRVPAWSYHITSSCSGREGAIRQGANYWGSATETASSGTPVSCVGGYVQGCGGSNVVGCNWGAGQRIELSTMVGDFALLAAHEFGHNWYGHSGTGCASWASQADVMRTTMCS
;
A
#
# COMPACT_ATOMS: atom_id res chain seq x y z
N MET A 1 -15.82 -7.69 -70.78
CA MET A 1 -15.79 -6.31 -71.32
C MET A 1 -15.22 -5.40 -70.25
N LEU A 2 -14.16 -4.67 -70.60
CA LEU A 2 -13.36 -3.81 -69.72
C LEU A 2 -13.96 -2.40 -69.55
N SER A 3 -13.58 -1.77 -68.43
CA SER A 3 -13.28 -0.33 -68.23
C SER A 3 -14.36 0.73 -68.47
N SER A 4 -14.67 1.53 -67.44
CA SER A 4 -13.91 2.77 -67.16
C SER A 4 -14.39 3.52 -65.91
N ILE A 5 -13.40 4.07 -65.22
CA ILE A 5 -13.42 4.90 -64.00
C ILE A 5 -13.86 6.34 -64.32
N ARG A 6 -14.53 7.02 -63.38
CA ARG A 6 -14.29 8.46 -63.11
C ARG A 6 -14.56 8.82 -61.66
N ARG A 7 -13.48 9.25 -60.98
CA ARG A 7 -13.48 9.93 -59.68
C ARG A 7 -13.72 11.43 -59.92
N ILE A 8 -14.47 12.10 -59.05
CA ILE A 8 -14.30 13.54 -58.78
C ILE A 8 -14.37 13.73 -57.26
N ALA A 9 -13.30 14.31 -56.74
CA ALA A 9 -13.11 14.71 -55.35
C ALA A 9 -13.93 15.98 -55.04
N GLY A 10 -14.54 16.01 -53.86
CA GLY A 10 -15.18 17.20 -53.30
C GLY A 10 -14.70 17.40 -51.87
N ALA A 11 -13.61 18.15 -51.72
CA ALA A 11 -13.16 18.66 -50.44
C ALA A 11 -14.02 19.88 -50.07
N SER A 12 -14.56 19.91 -48.85
CA SER A 12 -15.08 21.13 -48.25
C SER A 12 -14.81 21.07 -46.75
N ALA A 13 -13.63 21.56 -46.38
CA ALA A 13 -13.30 21.91 -45.01
C ALA A 13 -14.03 23.21 -44.67
N VAL A 14 -14.81 23.21 -43.59
CA VAL A 14 -15.25 24.45 -42.94
C VAL A 14 -14.62 24.48 -41.56
N ALA A 15 -13.60 25.34 -41.44
CA ALA A 15 -12.97 25.70 -40.20
C ALA A 15 -13.88 26.67 -39.43
N ALA A 16 -14.19 26.36 -38.18
CA ALA A 16 -14.76 27.31 -37.23
C ALA A 16 -13.75 27.50 -36.09
N ALA A 17 -13.03 28.61 -36.14
CA ALA A 17 -12.12 29.06 -35.11
C ALA A 17 -12.94 29.64 -33.93
N LEU A 18 -12.81 29.06 -32.74
CA LEU A 18 -13.23 29.68 -31.49
C LEU A 18 -12.00 30.25 -30.81
N LEU A 19 -11.82 31.56 -30.99
CA LEU A 19 -10.87 32.40 -30.28
C LEU A 19 -11.39 32.63 -28.86
N PHE A 20 -10.75 32.03 -27.86
CA PHE A 20 -10.84 32.54 -26.49
C PHE A 20 -9.52 33.22 -26.13
N ALA A 21 -9.64 34.54 -25.92
CA ALA A 21 -8.57 35.45 -25.57
C ALA A 21 -8.04 35.16 -24.14
N LEU A 22 -6.72 35.04 -24.03
CA LEU A 22 -5.99 34.99 -22.76
C LEU A 22 -5.55 36.41 -22.38
N PRO A 23 -5.70 36.86 -21.12
CA PRO A 23 -5.02 38.06 -20.64
C PRO A 23 -3.55 37.73 -20.35
N THR A 24 -2.65 38.33 -21.12
CA THR A 24 -1.22 38.39 -20.85
C THR A 24 -0.91 39.65 -20.03
N SER A 25 -0.43 39.50 -18.80
CA SER A 25 0.33 40.55 -18.12
C SER A 25 1.71 39.99 -17.78
N ALA A 26 2.68 40.38 -18.61
CA ALA A 26 4.09 40.17 -18.40
C ALA A 26 4.62 41.14 -17.33
N ASN A 27 5.43 40.64 -16.40
CA ASN A 27 6.55 41.39 -15.86
C ASN A 27 7.79 40.51 -16.04
N ALA A 28 8.68 40.95 -16.91
CA ALA A 28 10.00 40.37 -17.09
C ALA A 28 10.97 41.11 -16.17
N VAL A 29 11.68 40.36 -15.31
CA VAL A 29 13.07 40.66 -14.95
C VAL A 29 13.81 39.34 -15.11
N GLU A 30 14.73 39.36 -16.07
CA GLU A 30 15.68 38.32 -16.40
C GLU A 30 16.90 38.50 -15.49
N ASN A 31 17.32 37.44 -14.79
CA ASN A 31 18.75 37.19 -14.62
C ASN A 31 19.01 35.69 -14.38
N SER A 32 20.02 35.22 -15.09
CA SER A 32 20.41 33.85 -15.43
C SER A 32 20.74 32.87 -14.30
N ASP A 33 20.62 31.59 -14.68
CA ASP A 33 21.44 30.43 -14.28
C ASP A 33 21.11 29.59 -13.03
N ILE A 34 20.87 28.30 -13.33
CA ILE A 34 21.03 27.07 -12.51
C ILE A 34 19.78 26.48 -11.82
N ALA A 35 19.52 25.22 -12.22
CA ALA A 35 18.77 24.13 -11.56
C ALA A 35 17.23 24.11 -11.64
N ARG A 36 16.76 23.10 -12.40
CA ARG A 36 15.41 22.51 -12.48
C ARG A 36 14.78 22.26 -11.08
N PRO A 37 13.58 22.77 -10.77
CA PRO A 37 12.82 22.33 -9.61
C PRO A 37 11.86 21.19 -9.95
N ALA A 38 11.88 20.15 -9.12
CA ALA A 38 10.92 19.06 -9.11
C ALA A 38 9.59 19.55 -8.48
N ALA A 39 8.50 19.45 -9.23
CA ALA A 39 7.14 19.38 -8.71
C ALA A 39 6.77 17.88 -8.68
N VAL A 40 6.21 17.26 -7.66
CA VAL A 40 5.31 17.70 -6.59
C VAL A 40 5.57 16.78 -5.40
N ALA A 41 6.17 17.30 -4.32
CA ALA A 41 6.29 16.62 -3.04
C ALA A 41 5.80 17.58 -1.97
N GLN A 42 4.48 17.60 -1.74
CA GLN A 42 3.86 18.16 -0.54
C GLN A 42 2.35 17.93 -0.61
N SER A 43 1.89 16.90 0.07
CA SER A 43 0.52 16.82 0.55
C SER A 43 0.51 16.01 1.84
N ALA A 44 0.09 16.70 2.90
CA ALA A 44 -0.32 16.21 4.21
C ALA A 44 0.78 15.71 5.18
N GLU A 45 1.55 16.66 5.71
CA GLU A 45 1.84 16.66 7.15
C GLU A 45 0.53 16.95 7.89
N ALA A 46 -0.29 15.92 8.09
CA ALA A 46 -1.43 15.98 8.99
C ALA A 46 -0.97 15.54 10.38
N ALA A 47 -1.01 16.48 11.31
CA ALA A 47 -0.74 16.28 12.72
C ALA A 47 -1.53 15.08 13.27
N VAL A 48 -0.83 14.11 13.85
CA VAL A 48 -1.41 13.16 14.79
C VAL A 48 -0.82 13.47 16.16
N ALA A 49 -1.38 14.49 16.80
CA ALA A 49 -1.31 14.60 18.24
C ALA A 49 -2.37 13.66 18.82
N ALA A 50 -1.94 12.48 19.24
CA ALA A 50 -2.68 11.66 20.18
C ALA A 50 -1.68 11.17 21.23
N ASP A 51 -1.75 11.83 22.39
CA ASP A 51 -1.22 11.33 23.64
C ASP A 51 -1.87 9.97 23.92
N ALA A 52 -1.10 8.91 23.79
CA ALA A 52 -1.49 7.58 24.20
C ALA A 52 -0.32 6.99 24.98
N THR A 53 -0.47 6.96 26.29
CA THR A 53 0.30 6.06 27.17
C THR A 53 0.41 4.70 26.47
N PRO A 54 1.62 4.12 26.28
CA PRO A 54 1.75 2.85 25.60
C PRO A 54 0.87 1.82 26.33
N ALA A 55 -0.11 1.26 25.62
CA ALA A 55 -0.87 0.13 26.13
C ALA A 55 0.13 -0.98 26.52
N PRO A 56 -0.17 -1.80 27.55
CA PRO A 56 0.69 -2.91 27.92
C PRO A 56 0.95 -3.77 26.69
N ARG A 57 2.24 -3.98 26.38
CA ARG A 57 2.72 -4.80 25.26
C ARG A 57 2.17 -6.21 25.43
N PHE A 58 1.21 -6.61 24.60
CA PHE A 58 0.73 -7.97 24.58
C PHE A 58 1.86 -8.88 24.07
N LYS A 59 2.11 -10.00 24.74
CA LYS A 59 2.98 -11.04 24.17
C LYS A 59 2.20 -11.71 23.04
N THR A 60 2.61 -11.44 21.81
CA THR A 60 2.05 -12.08 20.62
C THR A 60 3.05 -13.08 20.07
N GLY A 61 2.60 -14.22 19.59
CA GLY A 61 3.49 -15.22 18.99
C GLY A 61 3.41 -16.54 19.74
N ASP A 62 2.77 -17.50 19.10
CA ASP A 62 3.41 -18.71 18.57
C ASP A 62 2.35 -19.33 17.65
N ALA A 63 2.48 -19.11 16.34
CA ALA A 63 1.64 -19.75 15.34
C ALA A 63 2.50 -20.81 14.67
N GLY A 64 2.22 -22.08 14.99
CA GLY A 64 2.90 -23.21 14.40
C GLY A 64 2.52 -23.35 12.93
N ASN A 65 3.50 -23.08 12.05
CA ASN A 65 3.49 -23.31 10.60
C ASN A 65 2.54 -22.47 9.73
N LEU A 66 3.08 -21.39 9.18
CA LEU A 66 2.67 -20.78 7.90
C LEU A 66 3.79 -20.98 6.85
N SER A 67 4.22 -22.23 6.67
CA SER A 67 5.53 -22.58 6.07
C SER A 67 5.57 -22.73 4.55
N ASP A 68 4.56 -22.23 3.85
CA ASP A 68 4.51 -22.34 2.38
C ASP A 68 5.25 -21.20 1.67
N LEU A 69 5.65 -20.16 2.41
CA LEU A 69 6.33 -19.00 1.86
C LEU A 69 7.83 -18.98 2.20
N PRO A 70 8.68 -18.50 1.29
CA PRO A 70 10.11 -18.39 1.53
C PRO A 70 10.42 -17.45 2.71
N THR A 71 11.45 -17.77 3.49
CA THR A 71 11.92 -16.91 4.57
C THR A 71 12.61 -15.65 4.01
N VAL A 72 12.42 -14.49 4.65
CA VAL A 72 13.12 -13.25 4.29
C VAL A 72 14.61 -13.32 4.66
N LYS A 73 15.50 -12.86 3.76
CA LYS A 73 16.91 -12.62 4.07
C LYS A 73 17.14 -11.20 4.57
N ALA A 74 18.03 -11.03 5.55
CA ALA A 74 18.25 -9.76 6.25
C ALA A 74 18.81 -8.62 5.38
N ASP A 75 19.36 -8.93 4.21
CA ASP A 75 20.12 -8.02 3.34
C ASP A 75 19.42 -7.64 2.03
N GLU A 76 18.25 -8.21 1.71
CA GLU A 76 17.51 -7.85 0.50
C GLU A 76 16.76 -6.53 0.69
N ARG A 77 17.37 -5.41 0.26
CA ARG A 77 16.64 -4.19 -0.04
C ARG A 77 15.66 -4.46 -1.18
N ALA A 78 14.37 -4.44 -0.85
CA ALA A 78 13.23 -4.36 -1.77
C ALA A 78 13.35 -5.26 -3.00
N VAL A 79 13.14 -6.57 -2.80
CA VAL A 79 12.53 -7.36 -3.87
C VAL A 79 11.27 -6.61 -4.28
N ARG A 80 11.20 -6.18 -5.55
CA ARG A 80 9.98 -5.60 -6.10
C ARG A 80 8.91 -6.68 -6.01
N VAL A 81 7.99 -6.54 -5.07
CA VAL A 81 6.82 -7.42 -5.01
C VAL A 81 5.98 -7.17 -6.27
N PRO A 82 5.36 -8.22 -6.85
CA PRO A 82 4.41 -8.06 -7.94
C PRO A 82 3.31 -7.07 -7.59
N ALA A 83 2.72 -6.40 -8.59
CA ALA A 83 1.53 -5.59 -8.36
C ALA A 83 0.42 -6.43 -7.72
N TRP A 84 -0.22 -5.88 -6.69
CA TRP A 84 -1.20 -6.60 -5.88
C TRP A 84 -2.31 -5.65 -5.44
N SER A 85 -3.42 -6.22 -4.99
CA SER A 85 -4.58 -5.43 -4.59
C SER A 85 -5.22 -5.97 -3.33
N TYR A 86 -5.82 -5.08 -2.57
CA TYR A 86 -6.55 -5.39 -1.35
C TYR A 86 -7.75 -4.45 -1.23
N HIS A 87 -8.66 -4.77 -0.32
CA HIS A 87 -9.71 -3.85 0.09
C HIS A 87 -9.92 -3.95 1.59
N ILE A 88 -10.19 -2.79 2.20
CA ILE A 88 -10.40 -2.69 3.64
C ILE A 88 -11.88 -2.88 3.91
N THR A 89 -12.22 -3.90 4.69
CA THR A 89 -13.61 -4.14 5.08
C THR A 89 -14.06 -3.13 6.13
N SER A 90 -15.37 -2.95 6.29
CA SER A 90 -15.96 -2.02 7.26
C SER A 90 -15.60 -2.33 8.73
N SER A 91 -15.18 -3.56 9.02
CA SER A 91 -14.71 -3.96 10.36
C SER A 91 -13.48 -3.18 10.83
N CYS A 92 -12.72 -2.58 9.91
CA CYS A 92 -11.51 -1.81 10.18
C CYS A 92 -11.73 -0.30 10.29
N SER A 93 -12.97 0.14 10.53
CA SER A 93 -13.32 1.56 10.57
C SER A 93 -12.41 2.36 11.51
N GLY A 94 -11.80 3.43 10.99
CA GLY A 94 -10.88 4.31 11.73
C GLY A 94 -9.43 3.83 11.76
N ARG A 95 -9.10 2.71 11.10
CA ARG A 95 -7.72 2.16 11.00
C ARG A 95 -7.19 2.10 9.58
N GLU A 96 -7.94 2.63 8.61
CA GLU A 96 -7.64 2.54 7.19
C GLU A 96 -6.27 3.16 6.86
N GLY A 97 -5.93 4.28 7.51
CA GLY A 97 -4.62 4.93 7.34
C GLY A 97 -3.44 4.04 7.74
N ALA A 98 -3.55 3.33 8.85
CA ALA A 98 -2.51 2.41 9.32
C ALA A 98 -2.38 1.17 8.41
N ILE A 99 -3.50 0.65 7.90
CA ILE A 99 -3.50 -0.46 6.93
C ILE A 99 -2.81 -0.01 5.63
N ARG A 100 -3.17 1.18 5.12
CA ARG A 100 -2.52 1.78 3.94
C ARG A 100 -1.02 1.96 4.14
N GLN A 101 -0.60 2.43 5.32
CA GLN A 101 0.83 2.54 5.65
C GLN A 101 1.52 1.18 5.57
N GLY A 102 0.91 0.14 6.15
CA GLY A 102 1.44 -1.22 6.07
C GLY A 102 1.53 -1.75 4.65
N ALA A 103 0.52 -1.51 3.81
CA ALA A 103 0.54 -1.88 2.40
C ALA A 103 1.63 -1.12 1.61
N ASN A 104 1.78 0.17 1.87
CA ASN A 104 2.74 1.03 1.20
C ASN A 104 4.20 0.65 1.48
N TYR A 105 4.48 0.00 2.62
CA TYR A 105 5.82 -0.49 2.95
C TYR A 105 6.38 -1.44 1.88
N TRP A 106 5.53 -2.35 1.36
CA TRP A 106 5.92 -3.31 0.33
C TRP A 106 5.88 -2.71 -1.09
N GLY A 107 5.13 -1.62 -1.27
CA GLY A 107 4.94 -0.96 -2.56
C GLY A 107 4.04 -1.76 -3.51
N SER A 108 3.77 -1.17 -4.68
CA SER A 108 2.95 -1.77 -5.75
C SER A 108 1.53 -2.20 -5.34
N ALA A 109 1.06 -1.77 -4.16
CA ALA A 109 -0.26 -2.07 -3.64
C ALA A 109 -1.30 -1.15 -4.29
N THR A 110 -2.45 -1.70 -4.61
CA THR A 110 -3.63 -0.93 -5.02
C THR A 110 -4.78 -1.24 -4.06
N GLU A 111 -5.20 -0.26 -3.27
CA GLU A 111 -6.45 -0.39 -2.52
C GLU A 111 -7.62 -0.24 -3.50
N THR A 112 -8.56 -1.17 -3.40
CA THR A 112 -9.79 -1.17 -4.19
C THR A 112 -11.01 -1.06 -3.27
N ALA A 113 -12.17 -0.76 -3.84
CA ALA A 113 -13.40 -0.68 -3.05
C ALA A 113 -13.90 -2.04 -2.55
N SER A 114 -13.67 -3.13 -3.32
CA SER A 114 -14.30 -4.43 -3.02
C SER A 114 -13.64 -5.64 -3.71
N SER A 115 -12.41 -5.52 -4.20
CA SER A 115 -11.69 -6.60 -4.87
C SER A 115 -10.26 -6.78 -4.33
N GLY A 116 -9.60 -7.87 -4.73
CA GLY A 116 -8.32 -8.27 -4.13
C GLY A 116 -8.48 -8.85 -2.72
N THR A 117 -7.38 -8.89 -1.97
CA THR A 117 -7.35 -9.44 -0.61
C THR A 117 -8.26 -8.66 0.35
N PRO A 118 -9.29 -9.28 0.95
CA PRO A 118 -10.07 -8.64 1.99
C PRO A 118 -9.24 -8.50 3.27
N VAL A 119 -9.23 -7.29 3.85
CA VAL A 119 -8.61 -7.01 5.15
C VAL A 119 -9.71 -6.74 6.18
N SER A 120 -9.83 -7.61 7.18
CA SER A 120 -10.75 -7.48 8.32
C SER A 120 -10.02 -7.16 9.62
N CYS A 121 -10.77 -6.63 10.59
CA CYS A 121 -10.26 -6.28 11.89
C CYS A 121 -11.11 -6.90 13.00
N VAL A 122 -10.45 -7.36 14.06
CA VAL A 122 -11.10 -8.00 15.21
C VAL A 122 -10.59 -7.43 16.53
N GLY A 123 -11.46 -7.39 17.54
CA GLY A 123 -11.12 -6.84 18.86
C GLY A 123 -10.23 -7.72 19.74
N GLY A 124 -9.96 -8.96 19.32
CA GLY A 124 -9.31 -10.00 20.13
C GLY A 124 -8.26 -10.78 19.34
N TYR A 125 -7.89 -11.96 19.83
CA TYR A 125 -7.00 -12.86 19.08
C TYR A 125 -7.70 -13.42 17.84
N VAL A 126 -6.96 -13.48 16.74
CA VAL A 126 -7.38 -14.06 15.47
C VAL A 126 -7.52 -15.57 15.63
N GLN A 127 -8.69 -16.10 15.26
CA GLN A 127 -9.00 -17.52 15.41
C GLN A 127 -8.69 -18.30 14.13
N GLY A 128 -8.34 -19.59 14.27
CA GLY A 128 -8.12 -20.47 13.11
C GLY A 128 -6.85 -20.15 12.30
N CYS A 129 -5.84 -19.53 12.94
CA CYS A 129 -4.54 -19.21 12.34
C CYS A 129 -3.39 -20.04 12.95
N GLY A 130 -3.63 -21.33 13.28
CA GLY A 130 -2.58 -22.23 13.73
C GLY A 130 -1.95 -21.92 15.11
N GLY A 131 -2.58 -21.07 15.93
CA GLY A 131 -2.12 -20.72 17.28
C GLY A 131 -3.24 -20.10 18.14
N SER A 132 -2.96 -19.90 19.43
CA SER A 132 -3.94 -19.40 20.42
C SER A 132 -3.83 -17.90 20.70
N ASN A 133 -2.63 -17.30 20.55
CA ASN A 133 -2.35 -15.89 20.84
C ASN A 133 -1.92 -15.14 19.57
N VAL A 134 -2.65 -15.37 18.48
CA VAL A 134 -2.37 -14.79 17.17
C VAL A 134 -3.06 -13.44 17.05
N VAL A 135 -2.33 -12.41 16.63
CA VAL A 135 -2.85 -11.04 16.51
C VAL A 135 -3.00 -10.58 15.07
N GLY A 136 -2.55 -11.35 14.11
CA GLY A 136 -2.75 -11.11 12.71
C GLY A 136 -2.63 -12.42 11.97
N CYS A 137 -3.33 -12.53 10.86
CA CYS A 137 -3.19 -13.69 10.01
C CYS A 137 -3.46 -13.35 8.56
N ASN A 138 -2.59 -13.87 7.70
CA ASN A 138 -2.79 -13.91 6.27
C ASN A 138 -2.95 -15.37 5.82
N TRP A 139 -4.13 -15.71 5.30
CA TRP A 139 -4.38 -17.05 4.79
C TRP A 139 -4.09 -17.11 3.29
N GLY A 140 -3.44 -18.20 2.86
CA GLY A 140 -3.28 -18.52 1.44
C GLY A 140 -2.56 -17.44 0.64
N ALA A 141 -1.60 -16.74 1.24
CA ALA A 141 -0.81 -15.69 0.61
C ALA A 141 -1.67 -14.57 -0.03
N GLY A 142 -2.64 -14.06 0.75
CA GLY A 142 -3.51 -12.96 0.35
C GLY A 142 -4.94 -13.40 0.01
N GLN A 143 -5.37 -14.61 0.36
CA GLN A 143 -6.77 -15.01 0.21
C GLN A 143 -7.68 -14.17 1.11
N ARG A 144 -7.22 -13.90 2.34
CA ARG A 144 -7.82 -12.95 3.30
C ARG A 144 -6.81 -12.60 4.38
N ILE A 145 -6.96 -11.43 4.97
CA ILE A 145 -6.15 -10.96 6.09
C ILE A 145 -7.08 -10.53 7.22
N GLU A 146 -6.76 -10.91 8.44
CA GLU A 146 -7.45 -10.43 9.66
C GLU A 146 -6.44 -9.84 10.63
N LEU A 147 -6.75 -8.65 11.16
CA LEU A 147 -5.87 -7.86 12.00
C LEU A 147 -6.51 -7.63 13.38
N SER A 148 -5.79 -7.98 14.45
CA SER A 148 -6.23 -7.67 15.81
C SER A 148 -6.01 -6.21 16.14
N THR A 149 -7.05 -5.55 16.64
CA THR A 149 -6.98 -4.17 17.11
C THR A 149 -6.31 -4.03 18.48
N MET A 150 -5.90 -5.14 19.11
CA MET A 150 -5.19 -5.14 20.40
C MET A 150 -3.73 -4.71 20.27
N VAL A 151 -3.14 -4.76 19.07
CA VAL A 151 -1.74 -4.38 18.83
C VAL A 151 -1.60 -2.86 18.78
N GLY A 152 -0.58 -2.33 19.47
CA GLY A 152 -0.33 -0.89 19.55
C GLY A 152 0.17 -0.32 18.23
N ASP A 153 1.21 -0.93 17.65
CA ASP A 153 1.66 -0.59 16.30
C ASP A 153 0.86 -1.35 15.23
N PHE A 154 -0.36 -0.87 14.99
CA PHE A 154 -1.28 -1.48 14.04
C PHE A 154 -0.80 -1.39 12.58
N ALA A 155 -0.02 -0.37 12.24
CA ALA A 155 0.56 -0.23 10.90
C ALA A 155 1.64 -1.29 10.66
N LEU A 156 2.47 -1.58 11.67
CA LEU A 156 3.48 -2.64 11.60
C LEU A 156 2.83 -4.02 11.55
N LEU A 157 1.75 -4.23 12.31
CA LEU A 157 0.94 -5.45 12.18
C LEU A 157 0.43 -5.62 10.75
N ALA A 158 -0.17 -4.58 10.17
CA ALA A 158 -0.64 -4.64 8.80
C ALA A 158 0.50 -4.93 7.81
N ALA A 159 1.66 -4.28 7.95
CA ALA A 159 2.83 -4.57 7.13
C ALA A 159 3.28 -6.03 7.25
N HIS A 160 3.34 -6.56 8.47
CA HIS A 160 3.69 -7.95 8.73
C HIS A 160 2.74 -8.91 7.99
N GLU A 161 1.43 -8.72 8.16
CA GLU A 161 0.45 -9.59 7.52
C GLU A 161 0.44 -9.44 6.00
N PHE A 162 0.68 -8.26 5.43
CA PHE A 162 0.84 -8.13 3.98
C PHE A 162 2.12 -8.82 3.47
N GLY A 163 3.19 -8.83 4.27
CA GLY A 163 4.44 -9.51 3.91
C GLY A 163 4.25 -11.01 3.72
N HIS A 164 3.28 -11.61 4.42
CA HIS A 164 2.81 -12.98 4.19
C HIS A 164 2.10 -13.21 2.85
N ASN A 165 2.04 -12.26 1.93
CA ASN A 165 1.76 -12.57 0.53
C ASN A 165 2.96 -13.26 -0.16
N TRP A 166 4.17 -13.03 0.34
CA TRP A 166 5.40 -13.47 -0.32
C TRP A 166 6.39 -14.15 0.61
N TYR A 167 6.31 -13.92 1.92
CA TYR A 167 7.33 -14.33 2.87
C TYR A 167 6.77 -15.05 4.09
N GLY A 168 7.52 -16.05 4.57
CA GLY A 168 7.34 -16.62 5.90
C GLY A 168 7.97 -15.75 6.98
N HIS A 169 7.79 -16.12 8.24
CA HIS A 169 8.50 -15.48 9.35
C HIS A 169 10.02 -15.58 9.15
N SER A 170 10.73 -14.48 9.46
CA SER A 170 12.19 -14.42 9.39
C SER A 170 12.88 -15.06 10.60
N GLY A 171 12.14 -15.27 11.69
CA GLY A 171 12.65 -15.84 12.93
C GLY A 171 11.98 -15.24 14.18
N THR A 172 12.52 -15.57 15.34
CA THR A 172 12.02 -15.09 16.63
C THR A 172 12.47 -13.64 16.91
N GLY A 173 11.74 -12.97 17.80
CA GLY A 173 12.05 -11.62 18.24
C GLY A 173 10.99 -10.60 17.82
N CYS A 174 11.22 -9.35 18.22
CA CYS A 174 10.28 -8.27 18.01
C CYS A 174 10.27 -7.79 16.56
N ALA A 175 9.09 -7.72 15.97
CA ALA A 175 8.85 -7.05 14.71
C ALA A 175 9.24 -5.57 14.82
N SER A 176 9.84 -5.03 13.77
CA SER A 176 10.13 -3.59 13.69
C SER A 176 10.27 -3.11 12.25
N TRP A 177 10.19 -1.80 12.04
CA TRP A 177 10.39 -1.18 10.74
C TRP A 177 11.86 -1.14 10.26
N ALA A 178 12.82 -1.67 11.02
CA ALA A 178 14.24 -1.53 10.74
C ALA A 178 14.70 -2.22 9.44
N SER A 179 14.04 -3.32 9.05
CA SER A 179 14.31 -4.06 7.81
C SER A 179 13.11 -4.94 7.43
N GLN A 180 13.08 -5.51 6.22
CA GLN A 180 12.02 -6.46 5.84
C GLN A 180 12.05 -7.70 6.72
N ALA A 181 13.25 -8.22 7.03
CA ALA A 181 13.38 -9.34 7.95
C ALA A 181 12.84 -8.96 9.34
N ASP A 182 13.07 -7.74 9.80
CA ASP A 182 12.54 -7.28 11.09
C ASP A 182 11.03 -7.08 11.04
N VAL A 183 10.43 -6.62 9.95
CA VAL A 183 8.96 -6.58 9.81
C VAL A 183 8.38 -7.98 9.93
N MET A 184 9.04 -8.99 9.35
CA MET A 184 8.59 -10.39 9.34
C MET A 184 8.98 -11.23 10.56
N ARG A 185 9.44 -10.63 11.67
CA ARG A 185 9.66 -11.39 12.91
C ARG A 185 8.35 -11.74 13.62
N THR A 186 8.32 -12.87 14.31
CA THR A 186 7.07 -13.48 14.83
C THR A 186 6.34 -12.71 15.93
N THR A 187 6.99 -11.77 16.64
CA THR A 187 6.40 -11.12 17.83
C THR A 187 6.15 -9.64 17.60
N MET A 188 4.90 -9.19 17.68
CA MET A 188 4.53 -7.79 17.88
C MET A 188 4.82 -7.36 19.32
N CYS A 189 5.80 -6.49 19.52
CA CYS A 189 6.26 -6.06 20.85
C CYS A 189 5.76 -4.67 21.26
N SER A 190 4.92 -4.03 20.46
CA SER A 190 4.50 -2.64 20.59
C SER A 190 2.99 -2.51 20.51
#